data_AF-A0A7H8N188-F1
#
_entry.id   AF-A0A7H8N188-F1
#
_cell.length_a   1.000
_cell.length_b   1.000
_cell.length_c   1.000
_cell.angle_alpha   90.00
_cell.angle_beta   90.00
_cell.angle_gamma   90.00
#
_symmetry.space_group_name_H-M   'P 1'
#
loop_
_entity.id
_entity.type
_entity.pdbx_description
1 polymer ?
#
loop_
_entity_poly.entity_id
_entity_poly.type
_entity_poly.pdbx_seq_one_letter_code
_entity_poly.pdbx_strand_id
1 'polypeptide(L)'
;MEELKAIRALLAPVARLDDPTVGLTALHGEVTQSRLKVLETVQGGVTGLREENRELRRRQDRMISDLNDTRGELRQLLELAVTLRPLAEVQTLADEPEPDVEAGAPVSMAPEAPERSLEPGDDPAATAAQPSSSDTDSQRGTMESKEQQPQPEPEPERRDWGQDDALKHAIQAAYQGNSTPAAHSSAPAPTGAEDPRVNHGVLLLKAAGVASVDLVAHRDTWEWLTALAVDHDHFRTPPSVEDVEEGRVQTVLSGRSLIGLLIKLWDTRYAATPLEADWALATTAYNRIAAELTGVNGEGQTIRIVLDDGLPHETGD
;
A
#
# COMPACT_ATOMS: atom_id res chain seq x y z
N MET A 1 7.87 -16.07 -74.42
CA MET A 1 9.32 -15.84 -74.25
C MET A 1 9.60 -14.55 -73.49
N GLU A 2 8.96 -13.43 -73.85
CA GLU A 2 9.09 -12.15 -73.11
C GLU A 2 8.48 -12.19 -71.69
N GLU A 3 7.34 -12.84 -71.49
CA GLU A 3 6.73 -12.97 -70.15
C GLU A 3 7.59 -13.77 -69.15
N LEU A 4 8.31 -14.79 -69.62
CA LEU A 4 9.23 -15.57 -68.78
C LEU A 4 10.48 -14.77 -68.37
N LYS A 5 10.91 -13.81 -69.20
CA LYS A 5 11.98 -12.88 -68.83
C LYS A 5 11.50 -11.88 -67.78
N ALA A 6 10.27 -11.39 -67.90
CA ALA A 6 9.66 -10.47 -66.93
C ALA A 6 9.50 -11.15 -65.55
N ILE A 7 9.05 -12.41 -65.52
CA ILE A 7 8.92 -13.20 -64.29
C ILE A 7 10.31 -13.47 -63.67
N ARG A 8 11.33 -13.79 -64.47
CA ARG A 8 12.71 -13.93 -63.97
C ARG A 8 13.29 -12.64 -63.41
N ALA A 9 12.97 -11.50 -64.00
CA ALA A 9 13.41 -10.19 -63.51
C ALA A 9 12.75 -9.85 -62.15
N LEU A 10 11.50 -10.25 -61.94
CA LEU A 10 10.77 -10.08 -60.67
C LEU A 10 11.22 -11.05 -59.56
N LEU A 11 11.74 -12.23 -59.92
CA LEU A 11 12.25 -13.24 -58.97
C LEU A 11 13.73 -13.05 -58.60
N ALA A 12 14.48 -12.24 -59.35
CA ALA A 12 15.89 -11.95 -59.06
C ALA A 12 16.16 -11.33 -57.66
N PRO A 13 15.28 -10.47 -57.09
CA PRO A 13 15.41 -9.97 -55.72
C PRO A 13 15.14 -11.06 -54.67
N VAL A 14 14.18 -11.95 -54.94
CA VAL A 14 13.81 -13.06 -54.04
C VAL A 14 14.92 -14.10 -53.99
N ALA A 15 15.53 -14.43 -55.13
CA ALA A 15 16.68 -15.33 -55.19
C ALA A 15 17.93 -14.79 -54.46
N ARG A 16 17.99 -13.47 -54.18
CA ARG A 16 19.04 -12.85 -53.34
C ARG A 16 18.77 -12.97 -51.84
N LEU A 17 17.51 -13.17 -51.44
CA LEU A 17 17.11 -13.41 -50.06
C LEU A 17 17.30 -14.89 -49.65
N ASP A 18 17.35 -15.80 -50.62
CA ASP A 18 17.65 -17.22 -50.40
C ASP A 18 19.14 -17.49 -50.08
N ASP A 19 20.01 -16.48 -50.22
CA ASP A 19 21.40 -16.58 -49.78
C ASP A 19 21.46 -16.36 -48.25
N PRO A 20 21.82 -17.38 -47.46
CA PRO A 20 21.76 -17.34 -46.00
C PRO A 20 22.64 -16.22 -45.40
N THR A 21 23.67 -15.77 -46.12
CA THR A 21 24.55 -14.69 -45.66
C THR A 21 23.98 -13.30 -45.92
N VAL A 22 23.23 -13.12 -47.01
CA VAL A 22 22.62 -11.84 -47.39
C VAL A 22 21.27 -11.64 -46.67
N GLY A 23 20.47 -12.70 -46.56
CA GLY A 23 19.19 -12.66 -45.85
C GLY A 23 19.35 -12.41 -44.34
N LEU A 24 20.32 -13.08 -43.69
CA LEU A 24 20.54 -12.93 -42.25
C LEU A 24 21.15 -11.57 -41.88
N THR A 25 22.04 -11.03 -42.71
CA THR A 25 22.60 -9.68 -42.51
C THR A 25 21.57 -8.59 -42.77
N ALA A 26 20.71 -8.74 -43.78
CA ALA A 26 19.59 -7.83 -44.03
C ALA A 26 18.59 -7.83 -42.86
N LEU A 27 18.19 -9.01 -42.39
CA LEU A 27 17.28 -9.15 -41.26
C LEU A 27 17.89 -8.59 -39.97
N HIS A 28 19.19 -8.81 -39.72
CA HIS A 28 19.88 -8.19 -38.59
C HIS A 28 19.90 -6.65 -38.70
N GLY A 29 20.09 -6.11 -39.91
CA GLY A 29 19.97 -4.68 -40.19
C GLY A 29 18.57 -4.13 -39.87
N GLU A 30 17.52 -4.83 -40.29
CA GLU A 30 16.13 -4.42 -40.02
C GLU A 30 15.77 -4.54 -38.53
N VAL A 31 16.24 -5.57 -37.84
CA VAL A 31 16.05 -5.76 -36.39
C VAL A 31 16.78 -4.67 -35.59
N THR A 32 18.00 -4.32 -35.97
CA THR A 32 18.73 -3.23 -35.30
C THR A 32 18.08 -1.87 -35.55
N GLN A 33 17.60 -1.62 -36.77
CA GLN A 33 16.89 -0.39 -37.10
C GLN A 33 15.54 -0.29 -36.38
N SER A 34 14.77 -1.37 -36.31
CA SER A 34 13.50 -1.39 -35.59
C SER A 34 13.73 -1.20 -34.08
N ARG A 35 14.74 -1.85 -33.50
CA ARG A 35 15.14 -1.64 -32.10
C ARG A 35 15.51 -0.19 -31.82
N LEU A 36 16.30 0.45 -32.69
CA LEU A 36 16.67 1.86 -32.53
C LEU A 36 15.45 2.78 -32.57
N LYS A 37 14.53 2.54 -33.50
CA LYS A 37 13.29 3.33 -33.62
C LYS A 37 12.37 3.16 -32.41
N VAL A 38 12.26 1.94 -31.89
CA VAL A 38 11.51 1.67 -30.66
C VAL A 38 12.16 2.39 -29.48
N LEU A 39 13.48 2.32 -29.32
CA LEU A 39 14.21 3.01 -28.26
C LEU A 39 14.03 4.53 -28.33
N GLU A 40 14.08 5.12 -29.53
CA GLU A 40 13.82 6.56 -29.73
C GLU A 40 12.40 6.94 -29.30
N THR A 41 11.41 6.15 -29.71
CA THR A 41 10.00 6.39 -29.37
C THR A 41 9.77 6.25 -27.86
N VAL A 42 10.34 5.22 -27.24
CA VAL A 42 10.25 4.98 -25.79
C VAL A 42 10.96 6.10 -25.03
N GLN A 43 12.16 6.49 -25.45
CA GLN A 43 12.91 7.58 -24.81
C GLN A 43 12.15 8.90 -24.90
N GLY A 44 11.60 9.22 -26.09
CA GLY A 44 10.73 10.38 -26.29
C GLY A 44 9.52 10.36 -25.36
N GLY A 45 8.80 9.24 -25.32
CA GLY A 45 7.64 9.04 -24.44
C GLY A 45 7.99 9.20 -22.95
N VAL A 46 9.09 8.59 -22.49
CA VAL A 46 9.56 8.69 -21.10
C VAL A 46 9.93 10.13 -20.75
N THR A 47 10.55 10.89 -21.67
CA THR A 47 10.82 12.31 -21.42
C THR A 47 9.54 13.15 -21.34
N GLY A 48 8.55 12.87 -22.20
CA GLY A 48 7.24 13.51 -22.14
C GLY A 48 6.53 13.24 -20.82
N LEU A 49 6.44 11.99 -20.40
CA LEU A 49 5.82 11.59 -19.13
C LEU A 49 6.52 12.21 -17.92
N ARG A 50 7.85 12.37 -17.95
CA ARG A 50 8.58 13.05 -16.88
C ARG A 50 8.23 14.53 -16.79
N GLU A 51 8.01 15.20 -17.93
CA GLU A 51 7.62 16.61 -17.91
C GLU A 51 6.16 16.77 -17.46
N GLU A 52 5.26 15.89 -17.90
CA GLU A 52 3.88 15.84 -17.42
C GLU A 52 3.82 15.59 -15.90
N ASN A 53 4.63 14.65 -15.39
CA ASN A 53 4.70 14.39 -13.95
C ASN A 53 5.19 15.61 -13.16
N ARG A 54 6.19 16.34 -13.68
CA ARG A 54 6.63 17.61 -13.07
C ARG A 54 5.52 18.65 -13.08
N GLU A 55 4.79 18.77 -14.17
CA GLU A 55 3.68 19.73 -14.26
C GLU A 55 2.53 19.35 -13.33
N LEU A 56 2.20 18.06 -13.19
CA LEU A 56 1.21 17.58 -12.24
C LEU A 56 1.60 17.90 -10.80
N ARG A 57 2.86 17.67 -10.41
CA ARG A 57 3.36 18.07 -9.09
C ARG A 57 3.24 19.58 -8.87
N ARG A 58 3.65 20.40 -9.85
CA ARG A 58 3.46 21.86 -9.79
C ARG A 58 1.99 22.27 -9.65
N ARG A 59 1.05 21.53 -10.25
CA ARG A 59 -0.40 21.79 -10.11
C ARG A 59 -0.92 21.36 -8.74
N GLN A 60 -0.47 20.22 -8.23
CA GLN A 60 -0.80 19.76 -6.89
C GLN A 60 -0.29 20.72 -5.83
N ASP A 61 0.96 21.20 -5.93
CA ASP A 61 1.53 22.17 -4.99
C ASP A 61 0.72 23.48 -4.98
N ARG A 62 0.31 23.96 -6.17
CA ARG A 62 -0.58 25.12 -6.29
C ARG A 62 -1.92 24.87 -5.61
N MET A 63 -2.57 23.74 -5.87
CA MET A 63 -3.85 23.38 -5.29
C MET A 63 -3.78 23.25 -3.75
N ILE A 64 -2.69 22.68 -3.23
CA ILE A 64 -2.43 22.59 -1.79
C ILE A 64 -2.25 23.99 -1.18
N SER A 65 -1.56 24.89 -1.87
CA SER A 65 -1.46 26.30 -1.45
C SER A 65 -2.83 26.95 -1.38
N ASP A 66 -3.62 26.87 -2.46
CA ASP A 66 -4.96 27.46 -2.54
C ASP A 66 -5.89 26.90 -1.45
N LEU A 67 -5.81 25.60 -1.15
CA LEU A 67 -6.59 24.96 -0.08
C LEU A 67 -6.14 25.46 1.30
N ASN A 68 -4.86 25.65 1.53
CA ASN A 68 -4.36 26.22 2.78
C ASN A 68 -4.78 27.68 2.95
N ASP A 69 -4.75 28.47 1.86
CA ASP A 69 -5.19 29.86 1.86
C ASP A 69 -6.69 29.95 2.18
N THR A 70 -7.54 29.19 1.50
CA THR A 70 -8.98 29.12 1.79
C THR A 70 -9.28 28.63 3.21
N ARG A 71 -8.54 27.65 3.72
CA ARG A 71 -8.66 27.22 5.13
C ARG A 71 -8.25 28.34 6.10
N GLY A 72 -7.25 29.14 5.73
CA GLY A 72 -6.84 30.33 6.46
C GLY A 72 -7.96 31.37 6.50
N GLU A 73 -8.56 31.69 5.36
CA GLU A 73 -9.69 32.61 5.25
C GLU A 73 -10.90 32.12 6.07
N LEU A 74 -11.24 30.82 6.02
CA LEU A 74 -12.32 30.24 6.82
C LEU A 74 -12.07 30.37 8.32
N ARG A 75 -10.83 30.20 8.78
CA ARG A 75 -10.48 30.42 10.19
C ARG A 75 -10.63 31.88 10.59
N GLN A 76 -10.22 32.82 9.74
CA GLN A 76 -10.42 34.25 9.97
C GLN A 76 -11.90 34.62 10.03
N LEU A 77 -12.73 34.05 9.14
CA LEU A 77 -14.18 34.24 9.16
C LEU A 77 -14.82 33.67 10.43
N LEU A 78 -14.37 32.50 10.89
CA LEU A 78 -14.84 31.91 12.15
C LEU A 78 -14.45 32.76 13.37
N GLU A 79 -13.22 33.29 13.40
CA GLU A 79 -12.76 34.20 14.45
C GLU A 79 -13.58 35.50 14.47
N LEU A 80 -13.87 36.06 13.30
CA LEU A 80 -14.75 37.22 13.15
C LEU A 80 -16.18 36.89 13.63
N ALA A 81 -16.72 35.72 13.29
CA ALA A 81 -18.03 35.30 13.77
C ALA A 81 -18.07 35.10 15.30
N VAL A 82 -17.00 34.60 15.91
CA VAL A 82 -16.88 34.47 17.37
C VAL A 82 -16.83 35.83 18.05
N THR A 83 -16.08 36.80 17.49
CA THR A 83 -16.00 38.15 18.06
C THR A 83 -17.29 38.95 17.89
N LEU A 84 -18.05 38.72 16.82
CA LEU A 84 -19.37 39.35 16.60
C LEU A 84 -20.53 38.68 17.35
N ARG A 85 -20.36 37.45 17.84
CA ARG A 85 -21.39 36.72 18.61
C ARG A 85 -21.98 37.51 19.79
N PRO A 86 -21.18 38.11 20.69
CA PRO A 86 -21.73 38.89 21.80
C PRO A 86 -22.52 40.12 21.35
N LEU A 87 -22.21 40.72 20.19
CA LEU A 87 -22.98 41.83 19.62
C LEU A 87 -24.35 41.35 19.09
N ALA A 88 -24.41 40.16 18.50
CA ALA A 88 -25.66 39.55 18.05
C ALA A 88 -26.56 39.12 19.23
N GLU A 89 -25.97 38.66 20.34
CA GLU A 89 -26.69 38.32 21.59
C GLU A 89 -27.28 39.56 22.29
N VAL A 90 -26.58 40.70 22.24
CA VAL A 90 -27.13 41.98 22.74
C VAL A 90 -28.26 42.50 21.85
N GLN A 91 -28.20 42.27 20.54
CA GLN A 91 -29.26 42.67 19.61
C GLN A 91 -30.53 41.81 19.76
N THR A 92 -30.39 40.52 20.09
CA THR A 92 -31.53 39.60 20.30
C THR A 92 -32.20 39.80 21.66
N LEU A 93 -31.47 40.22 22.69
CA LEU A 93 -32.05 40.66 23.97
C LEU A 93 -32.78 42.00 23.89
N ALA A 94 -32.52 42.81 22.86
CA ALA A 94 -33.19 44.08 22.64
C ALA A 94 -34.50 43.95 21.81
N ASP A 95 -34.79 42.76 21.28
CA ASP A 95 -35.89 42.52 20.34
C ASP A 95 -36.91 41.49 20.86
N GLU A 96 -36.98 41.23 22.18
CA GLU A 96 -38.09 40.46 22.77
C GLU A 96 -39.38 41.30 22.78
N PRO A 97 -40.45 40.90 22.06
CA PRO A 97 -41.79 41.40 22.31
C PRO A 97 -42.50 40.51 23.33
N GLU A 98 -43.07 41.14 24.36
CA GLU A 98 -43.83 40.44 25.41
C GLU A 98 -44.97 39.55 24.86
N PRO A 99 -45.29 38.42 25.53
CA PRO A 99 -46.40 37.58 25.13
C PRO A 99 -47.69 38.01 25.83
N ASP A 100 -48.64 38.57 25.07
CA ASP A 100 -50.03 38.69 25.49
C ASP A 100 -50.96 37.87 24.58
N VAL A 101 -51.97 37.29 25.23
CA VAL A 101 -52.81 36.18 24.80
C VAL A 101 -54.03 36.66 24.00
N GLU A 102 -54.47 35.81 23.05
CA GLU A 102 -55.80 35.70 22.40
C GLU A 102 -56.32 36.82 21.48
N ALA A 103 -56.51 36.51 20.18
CA ALA A 103 -57.82 36.19 19.61
C ALA A 103 -57.83 36.20 18.06
N GLY A 104 -58.40 35.15 17.46
CA GLY A 104 -59.14 35.25 16.20
C GLY A 104 -58.43 34.81 14.91
N ALA A 105 -58.66 33.57 14.50
CA ALA A 105 -58.64 33.18 13.07
C ALA A 105 -59.86 33.82 12.35
N PRO A 106 -59.85 34.03 10.99
CA PRO A 106 -59.99 32.89 10.07
C PRO A 106 -59.26 32.98 8.70
N VAL A 107 -58.83 31.80 8.18
CA VAL A 107 -59.13 31.19 6.84
C VAL A 107 -58.84 32.06 5.59
N SER A 108 -58.04 31.70 4.57
CA SER A 108 -58.14 30.50 3.71
C SER A 108 -57.09 30.48 2.58
N MET A 109 -56.98 29.29 1.94
CA MET A 109 -56.44 28.94 0.61
C MET A 109 -55.02 28.36 0.52
N ALA A 110 -54.98 27.03 0.61
CA ALA A 110 -54.11 26.10 -0.14
C ALA A 110 -54.49 26.12 -1.66
N PRO A 111 -53.81 25.42 -2.61
CA PRO A 111 -53.02 24.18 -2.51
C PRO A 111 -51.59 24.35 -3.13
N GLU A 112 -50.64 23.41 -3.13
CA GLU A 112 -50.72 22.00 -3.49
C GLU A 112 -49.39 21.30 -3.10
N ALA A 113 -49.50 20.07 -2.62
CA ALA A 113 -48.45 19.16 -2.19
C ALA A 113 -47.77 18.48 -3.45
N PRO A 114 -46.85 17.49 -3.39
CA PRO A 114 -46.63 16.65 -2.21
C PRO A 114 -45.26 15.94 -2.01
N GLU A 115 -45.12 15.36 -0.81
CA GLU A 115 -44.38 14.10 -0.46
C GLU A 115 -42.83 14.14 -0.42
N ARG A 116 -42.12 13.53 0.54
CA ARG A 116 -42.48 12.65 1.65
C ARG A 116 -41.23 12.39 2.52
N SER A 117 -41.47 12.18 3.82
CA SER A 117 -40.81 11.22 4.72
C SER A 117 -39.37 11.52 5.19
N LEU A 118 -39.17 11.95 6.45
CA LEU A 118 -39.19 11.20 7.73
C LEU A 118 -37.81 10.57 8.04
N GLU A 119 -37.08 11.23 8.98
CA GLU A 119 -36.55 10.71 10.26
C GLU A 119 -35.75 9.36 10.32
N PRO A 120 -35.11 9.02 11.46
CA PRO A 120 -34.11 9.75 12.27
C PRO A 120 -32.95 8.78 12.67
N GLY A 121 -31.92 9.23 13.39
CA GLY A 121 -30.97 8.26 13.97
C GLY A 121 -29.75 8.84 14.68
N ASP A 122 -29.86 8.90 16.01
CA ASP A 122 -28.91 8.47 17.04
C ASP A 122 -27.38 8.60 16.84
N ASP A 123 -26.75 9.33 17.76
CA ASP A 123 -25.31 9.29 18.11
C ASP A 123 -24.87 7.88 18.60
N PRO A 124 -23.57 7.53 18.55
CA PRO A 124 -22.70 7.84 19.71
C PRO A 124 -21.21 8.12 19.40
N ALA A 125 -20.71 9.12 20.14
CA ALA A 125 -19.50 9.12 20.99
C ALA A 125 -18.09 8.74 20.46
N ALA A 126 -17.14 9.55 20.98
CA ALA A 126 -15.73 9.26 21.30
C ALA A 126 -14.74 9.24 20.12
N THR A 127 -13.50 9.73 20.17
CA THR A 127 -12.67 10.49 21.12
C THR A 127 -11.40 10.78 20.31
N ALA A 128 -10.93 12.02 20.22
CA ALA A 128 -9.60 12.31 19.66
C ALA A 128 -8.89 13.37 20.50
N ALA A 129 -7.93 12.88 21.28
CA ALA A 129 -6.98 13.65 22.06
C ALA A 129 -6.13 14.56 21.17
N GLN A 130 -5.91 15.79 21.63
CA GLN A 130 -4.87 16.67 21.08
C GLN A 130 -3.61 16.56 21.96
N PRO A 131 -2.41 16.54 21.37
CA PRO A 131 -1.16 16.66 22.12
C PRO A 131 -0.86 18.11 22.45
N SER A 132 -0.35 18.30 23.65
CA SER A 132 0.21 19.53 24.21
C SER A 132 1.48 19.96 23.48
N SER A 133 1.62 21.27 23.26
CA SER A 133 2.92 21.91 23.02
C SER A 133 3.21 22.90 24.15
N SER A 134 4.44 22.81 24.60
CA SER A 134 5.12 23.58 25.65
C SER A 134 5.53 24.96 25.16
N ASP A 135 5.45 25.97 26.04
CA ASP A 135 6.53 26.94 26.37
C ASP A 135 5.94 28.00 27.34
N THR A 136 6.26 27.94 28.63
CA THR A 136 7.38 28.64 29.33
C THR A 136 7.34 30.17 29.17
N ASP A 137 6.76 30.89 30.14
CA ASP A 137 7.54 31.83 30.97
C ASP A 137 6.79 32.27 32.25
N SER A 138 7.58 32.81 33.18
CA SER A 138 7.48 32.78 34.62
C SER A 138 6.82 34.02 35.24
N GLN A 139 6.17 33.89 36.42
CA GLN A 139 6.66 34.49 37.69
C GLN A 139 5.61 34.49 38.84
N ARG A 140 6.02 33.83 39.94
CA ARG A 140 6.08 34.37 41.32
C ARG A 140 4.77 34.69 42.06
N GLY A 141 4.33 33.72 42.87
CA GLY A 141 3.50 33.93 44.06
C GLY A 141 3.83 32.86 45.10
N THR A 142 4.24 33.30 46.29
CA THR A 142 4.83 32.50 47.38
C THR A 142 3.75 32.03 48.37
N MET A 143 3.99 30.87 49.02
CA MET A 143 3.30 30.29 50.20
C MET A 143 1.98 29.56 49.87
N GLU A 144 1.64 28.36 50.35
CA GLU A 144 1.96 27.65 51.61
C GLU A 144 2.00 26.12 51.40
N SER A 145 2.81 25.45 52.22
CA SER A 145 2.91 24.00 52.34
C SER A 145 1.63 23.35 52.89
N LYS A 146 1.12 22.34 52.20
CA LYS A 146 0.39 21.22 52.81
C LYS A 146 0.89 19.92 52.19
N GLU A 147 1.43 19.07 53.04
CA GLU A 147 1.85 17.71 52.75
C GLU A 147 0.64 16.91 52.26
N GLN A 148 0.65 16.57 50.97
CA GLN A 148 -0.20 15.54 50.41
C GLN A 148 0.69 14.46 49.81
N GLN A 149 0.63 13.30 50.46
CA GLN A 149 1.14 12.02 49.99
C GLN A 149 0.99 11.89 48.47
N PRO A 150 2.03 11.44 47.74
CA PRO A 150 1.85 11.08 46.35
C PRO A 150 0.91 9.87 46.31
N GLN A 151 -0.33 10.11 45.86
CA GLN A 151 -1.13 9.04 45.26
C GLN A 151 -0.30 8.47 44.11
N PRO A 152 -0.21 7.13 43.97
CA PRO A 152 0.39 6.56 42.78
C PRO A 152 -0.47 6.98 41.58
N GLU A 153 0.13 7.72 40.67
CA GLU A 153 -0.39 7.93 39.32
C GLU A 153 -0.75 6.56 38.71
N PRO A 154 -1.83 6.46 37.91
CA PRO A 154 -2.11 5.23 37.19
C PRO A 154 -0.94 4.98 36.21
N GLU A 155 -0.14 3.96 36.51
CA GLU A 155 0.96 3.52 35.65
C GLU A 155 0.46 3.40 34.20
N PRO A 156 1.13 4.00 33.21
CA PRO A 156 0.82 3.73 31.82
C PRO A 156 1.16 2.27 31.55
N GLU A 157 0.13 1.51 31.18
CA GLU A 157 0.20 0.19 30.53
C GLU A 157 1.53 -0.56 30.71
N ARG A 158 1.63 -1.38 31.76
CA ARG A 158 2.50 -2.59 31.72
C ARG A 158 1.94 -3.55 30.66
N ARG A 159 1.93 -3.15 29.38
CA ARG A 159 1.76 -4.06 28.25
C ARG A 159 2.94 -5.01 28.28
N ASP A 160 2.69 -6.19 28.82
CA ASP A 160 3.01 -7.47 28.20
C ASP A 160 4.45 -7.75 27.71
N TRP A 161 5.45 -7.04 28.25
CA TRP A 161 6.87 -7.28 27.95
C TRP A 161 7.28 -8.75 28.13
N GLY A 162 6.67 -9.45 29.10
CA GLY A 162 6.92 -10.87 29.33
C GLY A 162 6.39 -11.79 28.23
N GLN A 163 5.27 -11.45 27.59
CA GLN A 163 4.69 -12.26 26.52
C GLN A 163 5.39 -12.01 25.18
N ASP A 164 5.82 -10.77 24.91
CA ASP A 164 6.63 -10.45 23.73
C ASP A 164 8.00 -11.14 23.78
N ASP A 165 8.65 -11.15 24.94
CA ASP A 165 9.94 -11.83 25.11
C ASP A 165 9.77 -13.36 25.06
N ALA A 166 8.69 -13.91 25.64
CA ALA A 166 8.36 -15.32 25.48
C ALA A 166 8.12 -15.70 24.02
N LEU A 167 7.41 -14.85 23.25
CA LEU A 167 7.16 -15.06 21.83
C LEU A 167 8.46 -15.02 21.01
N LYS A 168 9.35 -14.04 21.27
CA LYS A 168 10.68 -13.98 20.63
C LYS A 168 11.49 -15.22 20.91
N HIS A 169 11.51 -15.70 22.16
CA HIS A 169 12.21 -16.93 22.52
C HIS A 169 11.62 -18.17 21.84
N ALA A 170 10.29 -18.28 21.75
CA ALA A 170 9.62 -19.36 21.03
C ALA A 170 9.95 -19.36 19.54
N ILE A 171 9.92 -18.18 18.89
CA ILE A 171 10.32 -18.00 17.49
C ILE A 171 11.78 -18.43 17.27
N GLN A 172 12.68 -17.97 18.14
CA GLN A 172 14.10 -18.30 18.03
C GLN A 172 14.37 -19.80 18.19
N ALA A 173 13.70 -20.46 19.14
CA ALA A 173 13.80 -21.90 19.35
C ALA A 173 13.29 -22.68 18.12
N ALA A 174 12.14 -22.29 17.57
CA ALA A 174 11.57 -22.92 16.38
C ALA A 174 12.46 -22.72 15.13
N TYR A 175 13.07 -21.54 14.97
CA TYR A 175 14.01 -21.27 13.88
C TYR A 175 15.25 -22.17 13.97
N GLN A 176 15.86 -22.30 15.15
CA GLN A 176 17.04 -23.15 15.35
C GLN A 176 16.74 -24.66 15.19
N GLY A 177 15.57 -25.11 15.64
CA GLY A 177 15.13 -26.49 15.47
C GLY A 177 15.01 -26.91 13.99
N ASN A 178 14.64 -25.97 13.11
CA ASN A 178 14.51 -26.21 11.67
C ASN A 178 15.83 -26.09 10.88
N SER A 179 16.85 -25.40 11.40
CA SER A 179 18.15 -25.20 10.74
C SER A 179 19.16 -26.33 10.97
N THR A 180 18.83 -27.33 11.80
CA THR A 180 19.72 -28.47 12.06
C THR A 180 19.42 -29.59 11.06
N PRO A 181 20.35 -29.98 10.16
CA PRO A 181 20.15 -31.14 9.30
C PRO A 181 20.27 -32.41 10.14
N ALA A 182 19.18 -32.78 10.80
CA ALA A 182 19.07 -34.04 11.53
C ALA A 182 18.96 -35.17 10.50
N ALA A 183 19.98 -36.03 10.49
CA ALA A 183 19.93 -37.35 9.89
C ALA A 183 18.63 -38.06 10.28
N HIS A 184 18.01 -38.69 9.28
CA HIS A 184 16.78 -39.48 9.35
C HIS A 184 16.36 -39.94 10.75
N SER A 185 15.29 -39.35 11.28
CA SER A 185 14.49 -39.97 12.33
C SER A 185 13.01 -39.77 12.05
N SER A 186 12.41 -40.81 11.47
CA SER A 186 10.98 -40.95 11.26
C SER A 186 10.27 -41.14 12.60
N ALA A 187 9.70 -40.06 13.15
CA ALA A 187 8.66 -40.14 14.17
C ALA A 187 7.69 -38.97 13.98
N PRO A 188 6.37 -39.22 13.85
CA PRO A 188 5.40 -38.14 13.71
C PRO A 188 5.21 -37.49 15.08
N ALA A 189 5.74 -36.28 15.26
CA ALA A 189 5.43 -35.44 16.41
C ALA A 189 3.99 -34.88 16.27
N PRO A 190 3.28 -34.70 17.39
CA PRO A 190 1.85 -34.43 17.37
C PRO A 190 1.59 -33.02 16.83
N THR A 191 0.68 -32.93 15.87
CA THR A 191 0.06 -31.70 15.37
C THR A 191 -0.79 -31.07 16.49
N GLY A 192 -0.14 -30.49 17.50
CA GLY A 192 -0.71 -29.36 18.24
C GLY A 192 -0.53 -28.15 17.34
N ALA A 193 -1.61 -27.42 17.07
CA ALA A 193 -1.56 -26.22 16.23
C ALA A 193 -0.49 -25.26 16.78
N GLU A 194 0.67 -25.21 16.11
CA GLU A 194 1.71 -24.24 16.40
C GLU A 194 1.10 -22.83 16.31
N ASP A 195 1.42 -21.96 17.28
CA ASP A 195 0.91 -20.59 17.28
C ASP A 195 1.28 -19.94 15.94
N PRO A 196 0.30 -19.47 15.14
CA PRO A 196 0.55 -18.96 13.81
C PRO A 196 1.51 -17.74 13.85
N ARG A 197 1.58 -17.01 14.98
CA ARG A 197 2.54 -15.91 15.19
C ARG A 197 3.98 -16.40 15.29
N VAL A 198 4.21 -17.58 15.88
CA VAL A 198 5.55 -18.20 15.93
C VAL A 198 5.97 -18.57 14.51
N ASN A 199 5.09 -19.18 13.74
CA ASN A 199 5.36 -19.57 12.36
C ASN A 199 5.62 -18.36 11.45
N HIS A 200 4.87 -17.26 11.65
CA HIS A 200 5.17 -16.00 10.98
C HIS A 200 6.55 -15.45 11.36
N GLY A 201 6.87 -15.41 12.64
CA GLY A 201 8.18 -14.95 13.12
C GLY A 201 9.35 -15.76 12.53
N VAL A 202 9.20 -17.07 12.43
CA VAL A 202 10.19 -17.96 11.78
C VAL A 202 10.36 -17.60 10.30
N LEU A 203 9.27 -17.33 9.58
CA LEU A 203 9.34 -16.90 8.17
C LEU A 203 10.06 -15.55 8.01
N LEU A 204 9.86 -14.60 8.94
CA LEU A 204 10.58 -13.33 8.92
C LEU A 204 12.08 -13.52 9.13
N LEU A 205 12.49 -14.42 10.05
CA LEU A 205 13.90 -14.76 10.24
C LEU A 205 14.51 -15.43 9.01
N LYS A 206 13.77 -16.32 8.34
CA LYS A 206 14.21 -16.93 7.09
C LYS A 206 14.36 -15.90 5.98
N ALA A 207 13.39 -14.99 5.82
CA ALA A 207 13.47 -13.89 4.85
C ALA A 207 14.64 -12.94 5.14
N ALA A 208 14.97 -12.70 6.40
CA ALA A 208 16.13 -11.89 6.79
C ALA A 208 17.47 -12.52 6.34
N GLY A 209 17.54 -13.85 6.26
CA GLY A 209 18.70 -14.59 5.77
C GLY A 209 18.77 -14.73 4.25
N VAL A 210 17.81 -14.20 3.49
CA VAL A 210 17.81 -14.26 2.01
C VAL A 210 18.56 -13.07 1.45
N ALA A 211 19.52 -13.31 0.54
CA ALA A 211 20.26 -12.24 -0.11
C ALA A 211 19.39 -11.51 -1.16
N SER A 212 18.72 -12.29 -2.01
CA SER A 212 17.81 -11.79 -3.04
C SER A 212 16.71 -12.80 -3.35
N VAL A 213 15.56 -12.29 -3.80
CA VAL A 213 14.40 -13.07 -4.19
C VAL A 213 14.01 -12.68 -5.60
N ASP A 214 14.02 -13.64 -6.52
CA ASP A 214 13.45 -13.48 -7.85
C ASP A 214 11.95 -13.77 -7.76
N LEU A 215 11.14 -12.72 -7.69
CA LEU A 215 9.69 -12.82 -7.64
C LEU A 215 9.12 -12.81 -9.06
N VAL A 216 8.38 -13.84 -9.41
CA VAL A 216 7.64 -13.95 -10.67
C VAL A 216 6.14 -13.97 -10.38
N ALA A 217 5.39 -13.02 -10.92
CA ALA A 217 3.95 -12.91 -10.72
C ALA A 217 3.28 -12.33 -11.97
N HIS A 218 1.96 -12.48 -12.09
CA HIS A 218 1.19 -11.72 -13.07
C HIS A 218 1.32 -10.20 -12.80
N ARG A 219 1.25 -9.37 -13.85
CA ARG A 219 1.39 -7.91 -13.76
C ARG A 219 0.48 -7.30 -12.69
N ASP A 220 -0.81 -7.64 -12.74
CA ASP A 220 -1.80 -7.11 -11.79
C ASP A 220 -1.52 -7.56 -10.35
N THR A 221 -1.02 -8.79 -10.15
CA THR A 221 -0.63 -9.28 -8.82
C THR A 221 0.56 -8.50 -8.29
N TRP A 222 1.55 -8.21 -9.13
CA TRP A 222 2.69 -7.38 -8.75
C TRP A 222 2.27 -5.94 -8.40
N GLU A 223 1.36 -5.34 -9.18
CA GLU A 223 0.83 -4.01 -8.91
C GLU A 223 0.07 -3.98 -7.57
N TRP A 224 -0.74 -5.00 -7.27
CA TRP A 224 -1.38 -5.12 -5.97
C TRP A 224 -0.39 -5.30 -4.82
N LEU A 225 0.62 -6.18 -4.95
CA LEU A 225 1.65 -6.40 -3.92
C LEU A 225 2.46 -5.13 -3.63
N THR A 226 2.80 -4.38 -4.66
CA THR A 226 3.54 -3.12 -4.50
C THR A 226 2.69 -2.03 -3.87
N ALA A 227 1.44 -1.87 -4.29
CA ALA A 227 0.49 -0.96 -3.66
C ALA A 227 0.29 -1.29 -2.17
N LEU A 228 0.24 -2.58 -1.83
CA LEU A 228 0.10 -3.04 -0.46
C LEU A 228 1.35 -2.74 0.41
N ALA A 229 2.54 -2.89 -0.18
CA ALA A 229 3.79 -2.84 0.57
C ALA A 229 4.49 -1.48 0.57
N VAL A 230 4.14 -0.55 -0.33
CA VAL A 230 4.87 0.71 -0.55
C VAL A 230 5.00 1.57 0.72
N ASP A 231 4.01 1.52 1.60
CA ASP A 231 3.98 2.31 2.84
C ASP A 231 4.72 1.65 4.02
N HIS A 232 5.39 0.50 3.82
CA HIS A 232 6.13 -0.17 4.88
C HIS A 232 7.60 0.30 4.92
N ASP A 233 8.11 0.68 6.10
CA ASP A 233 9.48 1.22 6.30
C ASP A 233 10.62 0.33 5.77
N HIS A 234 10.37 -0.98 5.78
CA HIS A 234 11.32 -1.98 5.31
C HIS A 234 11.15 -2.35 3.83
N PHE A 235 10.06 -1.95 3.19
CA PHE A 235 9.86 -2.19 1.77
C PHE A 235 10.60 -1.15 0.92
N ARG A 236 11.21 -1.64 -0.15
CA ARG A 236 11.84 -0.84 -1.19
C ARG A 236 11.40 -1.38 -2.53
N THR A 237 10.85 -0.51 -3.35
CA THR A 237 10.47 -0.82 -4.73
C THR A 237 11.72 -1.28 -5.49
N PRO A 238 11.68 -2.46 -6.13
CA PRO A 238 12.78 -2.95 -6.95
C PRO A 238 13.22 -1.94 -8.02
N PRO A 239 14.53 -1.85 -8.31
CA PRO A 239 15.04 -0.96 -9.33
C PRO A 239 14.69 -1.42 -10.76
N SER A 240 14.46 -2.72 -10.96
CA SER A 240 14.03 -3.31 -12.23
C SER A 240 12.83 -4.21 -12.05
N VAL A 241 11.89 -4.06 -12.98
CA VAL A 241 10.68 -4.84 -13.11
C VAL A 241 10.64 -5.22 -14.59
N GLU A 242 10.99 -6.47 -14.88
CA GLU A 242 11.08 -6.98 -16.25
C GLU A 242 9.75 -7.61 -16.63
N ASP A 243 9.16 -7.14 -17.71
CA ASP A 243 7.99 -7.78 -18.29
C ASP A 243 8.46 -9.07 -18.99
N VAL A 244 7.91 -10.20 -18.54
CA VAL A 244 8.10 -11.53 -19.10
C VAL A 244 6.93 -11.83 -20.03
N GLU A 245 7.09 -12.82 -20.91
CA GLU A 245 5.99 -13.28 -21.77
C GLU A 245 4.73 -13.63 -20.96
N GLU A 246 3.57 -13.49 -21.62
CA GLU A 246 2.25 -13.87 -21.09
C GLU A 246 1.73 -12.99 -19.93
N GLY A 247 2.13 -11.71 -19.89
CA GLY A 247 1.63 -10.76 -18.89
C GLY A 247 2.21 -10.96 -17.49
N ARG A 248 3.28 -11.76 -17.38
CA ARG A 248 4.05 -11.93 -16.15
C ARG A 248 5.11 -10.86 -16.01
N VAL A 249 5.52 -10.65 -14.78
CA VAL A 249 6.58 -9.75 -14.38
C VAL A 249 7.57 -10.53 -13.52
N GLN A 250 8.85 -10.30 -13.79
CA GLN A 250 9.95 -10.76 -12.96
C GLN A 250 10.63 -9.56 -12.30
N THR A 251 10.85 -9.65 -11.00
CA THR A 251 11.52 -8.59 -10.25
C THR A 251 12.36 -9.15 -9.11
N VAL A 252 13.39 -8.41 -8.71
CA VAL A 252 14.32 -8.83 -7.66
C VAL A 252 14.03 -8.05 -6.38
N LEU A 253 13.64 -8.76 -5.32
CA LEU A 253 13.42 -8.21 -3.98
C LEU A 253 14.60 -8.55 -3.06
N SER A 254 14.98 -7.60 -2.20
CA SER A 254 15.89 -7.89 -1.09
C SER A 254 15.17 -8.65 0.02
N GLY A 255 15.90 -9.39 0.86
CA GLY A 255 15.33 -10.01 2.07
C GLY A 255 14.60 -9.00 2.97
N ARG A 256 15.13 -7.78 3.08
CA ARG A 256 14.48 -6.68 3.83
C ARG A 256 13.13 -6.27 3.20
N SER A 257 13.06 -6.16 1.88
CA SER A 257 11.79 -5.87 1.18
C SER A 257 10.80 -7.01 1.35
N LEU A 258 11.28 -8.26 1.30
CA LEU A 258 10.45 -9.45 1.52
C LEU A 258 9.86 -9.49 2.93
N ILE A 259 10.62 -9.11 3.96
CA ILE A 259 10.11 -8.94 5.33
C ILE A 259 8.94 -7.95 5.35
N GLY A 260 9.11 -6.78 4.75
CA GLY A 260 8.05 -5.76 4.71
C GLY A 260 6.79 -6.26 4.00
N LEU A 261 6.97 -6.98 2.89
CA LEU A 261 5.85 -7.59 2.16
C LEU A 261 5.13 -8.66 3.01
N LEU A 262 5.88 -9.54 3.68
CA LEU A 262 5.32 -10.59 4.54
C LEU A 262 4.52 -10.02 5.72
N ILE A 263 4.99 -8.94 6.33
CA ILE A 263 4.27 -8.25 7.42
C ILE A 263 2.96 -7.68 6.89
N LYS A 264 2.99 -6.96 5.77
CA LYS A 264 1.77 -6.39 5.19
C LYS A 264 0.76 -7.46 4.76
N LEU A 265 1.22 -8.53 4.12
CA LEU A 265 0.37 -9.67 3.79
C LEU A 265 -0.20 -10.35 5.05
N TRP A 266 0.59 -10.45 6.12
CA TRP A 266 0.12 -10.97 7.39
C TRP A 266 -1.00 -10.09 7.95
N ASP A 267 -0.75 -8.79 8.10
CA ASP A 267 -1.70 -7.82 8.65
C ASP A 267 -3.01 -7.81 7.84
N THR A 268 -2.93 -7.80 6.51
CA THR A 268 -4.11 -7.83 5.63
C THR A 268 -4.95 -9.09 5.86
N ARG A 269 -4.35 -10.26 6.08
CA ARG A 269 -5.13 -11.49 6.35
C ARG A 269 -5.87 -11.47 7.68
N TYR A 270 -5.34 -10.76 8.66
CA TYR A 270 -5.99 -10.62 9.97
C TYR A 270 -7.02 -9.48 10.00
N ALA A 271 -6.79 -8.42 9.22
CA ALA A 271 -7.64 -7.24 9.20
C ALA A 271 -8.81 -7.34 8.19
N ALA A 272 -8.59 -7.98 7.04
CA ALA A 272 -9.59 -8.09 5.99
C ALA A 272 -10.70 -9.08 6.36
N THR A 273 -11.93 -8.79 5.92
CA THR A 273 -13.06 -9.68 6.17
C THR A 273 -12.85 -11.00 5.42
N PRO A 274 -13.12 -12.16 6.03
CA PRO A 274 -13.10 -13.42 5.31
C PRO A 274 -14.00 -13.38 4.06
N LEU A 275 -13.55 -14.01 2.97
CA LEU A 275 -14.22 -14.03 1.65
C LEU A 275 -14.15 -12.74 0.82
N GLU A 276 -13.47 -11.69 1.30
CA GLU A 276 -13.14 -10.53 0.46
C GLU A 276 -11.90 -10.77 -0.40
N ALA A 277 -11.79 -10.01 -1.50
CA ALA A 277 -10.71 -10.14 -2.47
C ALA A 277 -9.32 -9.96 -1.83
N ASP A 278 -9.15 -8.96 -0.96
CA ASP A 278 -7.87 -8.69 -0.29
C ASP A 278 -7.47 -9.83 0.65
N TRP A 279 -8.43 -10.41 1.39
CA TRP A 279 -8.18 -11.58 2.21
C TRP A 279 -7.71 -12.77 1.36
N ALA A 280 -8.36 -13.03 0.22
CA ALA A 280 -8.04 -14.14 -0.66
C ALA A 280 -6.66 -13.96 -1.33
N LEU A 281 -6.37 -12.77 -1.85
CA LEU A 281 -5.08 -12.44 -2.46
C LEU A 281 -3.94 -12.49 -1.43
N ALA A 282 -4.15 -11.90 -0.24
CA ALA A 282 -3.14 -11.94 0.81
C ALA A 282 -2.89 -13.34 1.33
N THR A 283 -3.94 -14.16 1.49
CA THR A 283 -3.83 -15.55 1.94
C THR A 283 -3.07 -16.41 0.94
N THR A 284 -3.40 -16.32 -0.34
CA THR A 284 -2.74 -17.11 -1.38
C THR A 284 -1.28 -16.68 -1.58
N ALA A 285 -1.01 -15.38 -1.71
CA ALA A 285 0.34 -14.86 -1.87
C ALA A 285 1.23 -15.19 -0.66
N TYR A 286 0.74 -14.96 0.57
CA TYR A 286 1.47 -15.30 1.78
C TYR A 286 1.82 -16.78 1.84
N ASN A 287 0.84 -17.66 1.60
CA ASN A 287 1.07 -19.10 1.73
C ASN A 287 2.05 -19.63 0.70
N ARG A 288 2.05 -19.08 -0.53
CA ARG A 288 3.04 -19.42 -1.57
C ARG A 288 4.44 -18.97 -1.19
N ILE A 289 4.59 -17.71 -0.76
CA ILE A 289 5.88 -17.19 -0.28
C ILE A 289 6.37 -18.03 0.92
N ALA A 290 5.48 -18.36 1.85
CA ALA A 290 5.80 -19.17 3.01
C ALA A 290 6.27 -20.57 2.61
N ALA A 291 5.61 -21.21 1.65
CA ALA A 291 5.99 -22.53 1.14
C ALA A 291 7.42 -22.51 0.57
N GLU A 292 7.76 -21.55 -0.29
CA GLU A 292 9.10 -21.41 -0.86
C GLU A 292 10.16 -21.11 0.22
N LEU A 293 9.81 -20.32 1.24
CA LEU A 293 10.71 -20.01 2.35
C LEU A 293 10.90 -21.19 3.30
N THR A 294 9.99 -22.18 3.36
CA THR A 294 10.13 -23.29 4.30
C THR A 294 11.41 -24.10 4.08
N GLY A 295 11.89 -24.22 2.84
CA GLY A 295 13.13 -24.92 2.49
C GLY A 295 14.41 -24.09 2.64
N VAL A 296 14.31 -22.82 3.03
CA VAL A 296 15.46 -21.90 3.07
C VAL A 296 16.10 -21.91 4.45
N ASN A 297 17.43 -22.11 4.47
CA ASN A 297 18.21 -22.21 5.70
C ASN A 297 18.79 -20.87 6.18
N GLY A 298 18.59 -19.78 5.42
CA GLY A 298 18.98 -18.42 5.81
C GLY A 298 20.45 -18.05 5.57
N GLU A 299 21.16 -18.78 4.71
CA GLU A 299 22.60 -18.61 4.43
C GLU A 299 22.90 -17.68 3.24
N GLY A 300 22.16 -16.59 3.08
CA GLY A 300 22.37 -15.63 1.98
C GLY A 300 22.02 -16.20 0.60
N GLN A 301 21.08 -17.16 0.56
CA GLN A 301 20.66 -17.80 -0.68
C GLN A 301 19.85 -16.83 -1.55
N THR A 302 19.97 -16.97 -2.87
CA THR A 302 19.02 -16.39 -3.84
C THR A 302 17.93 -17.41 -4.11
N ILE A 303 16.67 -17.01 -3.94
CA ILE A 303 15.52 -17.89 -4.12
C ILE A 303 14.59 -17.34 -5.20
N ARG A 304 13.93 -18.24 -5.93
CA ARG A 304 12.91 -17.86 -6.91
C ARG A 304 11.54 -18.21 -6.35
N ILE A 305 10.64 -17.23 -6.31
CA ILE A 305 9.26 -17.40 -5.84
C ILE A 305 8.34 -17.13 -7.02
N VAL A 306 7.53 -18.12 -7.39
CA VAL A 306 6.54 -18.00 -8.44
C VAL A 306 5.15 -17.91 -7.80
N LEU A 307 4.48 -16.78 -8.00
CA LEU A 307 3.14 -16.53 -7.45
C LEU A 307 2.02 -16.81 -8.45
N ASP A 308 2.34 -17.07 -9.71
CA ASP A 308 1.37 -17.35 -10.77
C ASP A 308 1.48 -18.82 -11.22
N ASP A 309 0.34 -19.53 -11.30
CA ASP A 309 0.27 -20.94 -11.73
C ASP A 309 0.23 -21.09 -13.27
N GLY A 310 0.70 -20.07 -14.01
CA GLY A 310 0.82 -20.11 -15.47
C GLY A 310 1.53 -21.38 -15.98
N LEU A 311 1.30 -21.70 -17.27
CA LEU A 311 1.63 -22.98 -17.92
C LEU A 311 2.93 -23.63 -17.41
N PRO A 312 2.92 -24.97 -17.24
CA PRO A 312 4.03 -25.69 -16.63
C PRO A 312 5.35 -25.28 -17.27
N HIS A 313 6.37 -25.09 -16.43
CA HIS A 313 7.73 -24.93 -16.91
C HIS A 313 7.99 -25.95 -18.01
N GLU A 314 8.35 -25.49 -19.22
CA GLU A 314 9.07 -26.35 -20.14
C GLU A 314 10.30 -26.80 -19.37
N THR A 315 10.22 -28.01 -18.83
CA THR A 315 11.36 -28.74 -18.32
C THR A 315 12.27 -28.95 -19.52
N GLY A 316 13.19 -28.02 -19.72
CA GLY A 316 14.30 -28.19 -20.63
C GLY A 316 15.23 -29.24 -20.03
N ASP A 317 15.08 -30.46 -20.53
CA ASP A 317 16.13 -31.48 -20.62
C ASP A 317 15.95 -32.26 -21.94
#